data_AF-A0AAE0LJ56-F1
#
_entry.id   AF-A0AAE0LJ56-F1
#
_cell.length_a   1.000
_cell.length_b   1.000
_cell.length_c   1.000
_cell.angle_alpha   90.00
_cell.angle_beta   90.00
_cell.angle_gamma   90.00
#
_symmetry.space_group_name_H-M   'P 1'
#
loop_
_entity.id
_entity.type
_entity.pdbx_description
1 polymer ?
#
loop_
_entity_poly.entity_id
_entity_poly.type
_entity_poly.pdbx_seq_one_letter_code
_entity_poly.pdbx_strand_id
1 'polypeptide(L)'
;MVQNRKARSSKKRQIGESSTLVVVPGCYDEADRLPKQEFLDYASALEDIVFLFVNDGSKDGTLALLNSAQSSHPEKVQVLDLPLNRGKAEAVRLGMQRSCEIQARYVAFWDADLATPLETIKEFRT
;
A
#
# COMPACT_ATOMS: atom_id res chain seq x y z
N MET A 1 17.23 29.00 -32.70
CA MET A 1 17.22 28.43 -31.33
C MET A 1 15.96 27.60 -31.16
N VAL A 2 16.02 26.29 -31.41
CA VAL A 2 14.89 25.39 -31.15
C VAL A 2 15.10 24.81 -29.76
N GLN A 3 14.26 25.22 -28.80
CA GLN A 3 14.32 24.70 -27.45
C GLN A 3 13.80 23.26 -27.41
N ASN A 4 14.69 22.38 -26.97
CA ASN A 4 14.51 20.96 -26.82
C ASN A 4 13.58 20.68 -25.61
N ARG A 5 12.32 20.30 -25.86
CA ARG A 5 11.42 19.80 -24.80
C ARG A 5 11.86 18.39 -24.42
N LYS A 6 12.78 18.27 -23.47
CA LYS A 6 13.08 16.98 -22.82
C LYS A 6 11.80 16.47 -22.16
N ALA A 7 11.26 15.38 -22.70
CA ALA A 7 10.29 14.54 -22.01
C ALA A 7 10.83 14.22 -20.62
N ARG A 8 10.08 14.59 -19.58
CA ARG A 8 10.39 14.19 -18.19
C ARG A 8 10.24 12.67 -18.13
N SER A 9 11.37 11.97 -18.19
CA SER A 9 11.44 10.54 -17.90
C SER A 9 10.97 10.32 -16.46
N SER A 10 9.86 9.60 -16.29
CA SER A 10 9.28 9.23 -15.00
C SER A 10 10.23 8.31 -14.24
N LYS A 11 11.13 8.89 -13.45
CA LYS A 11 12.02 8.14 -12.56
C LYS A 11 11.15 7.54 -11.46
N LYS A 12 11.01 6.20 -11.42
CA LYS A 12 10.29 5.50 -10.34
C LYS A 12 10.80 6.01 -8.99
N ARG A 13 9.93 6.56 -8.14
CA ARG A 13 10.31 7.06 -6.82
C ARG A 13 10.50 5.84 -5.92
N GLN A 14 11.75 5.50 -5.62
CA GLN A 14 12.00 4.50 -4.58
C GLN A 14 11.47 5.03 -3.24
N ILE A 15 10.79 4.18 -2.49
CA ILE A 15 10.36 4.47 -1.13
C ILE A 15 11.63 4.70 -0.30
N GLY A 16 11.85 5.95 0.10
CA GLY A 16 13.06 6.38 0.79
C GLY A 16 12.89 6.47 2.30
N GLU A 17 14.00 6.71 2.99
CA GLU A 17 14.16 6.79 4.47
C GLU A 17 13.32 7.87 5.17
N SER A 18 12.54 8.66 4.43
CA SER A 18 11.56 9.61 4.99
C SER A 18 10.12 9.11 4.89
N SER A 19 9.89 7.94 4.30
CA SER A 19 8.54 7.42 4.03
C SER A 19 7.98 6.61 5.20
N THR A 20 6.67 6.62 5.35
CA THR A 20 5.90 5.72 6.21
C THR A 20 5.25 4.65 5.35
N LEU A 21 5.58 3.39 5.62
CA LEU A 21 4.99 2.24 4.94
C LEU A 21 3.92 1.62 5.86
N VAL A 22 2.70 1.50 5.33
CA VAL A 22 1.57 0.93 6.06
C VAL A 22 1.18 -0.40 5.43
N VAL A 23 1.37 -1.49 6.17
CA VAL A 23 0.99 -2.85 5.80
C VAL A 23 -0.51 -3.03 6.04
N VAL A 24 -1.25 -3.52 5.06
CA VAL A 24 -2.70 -3.76 5.15
C VAL A 24 -2.97 -5.26 4.94
N PRO A 25 -2.92 -6.07 6.01
CA PRO A 25 -2.87 -7.53 5.91
C PRO A 25 -4.23 -8.22 5.77
N GLY A 26 -5.33 -7.49 5.97
CA GLY A 26 -6.69 -8.03 6.04
C GLY A 26 -7.41 -8.20 4.71
N CYS A 27 -6.70 -8.27 3.57
CA CYS A 27 -7.35 -8.37 2.27
C CYS A 27 -7.63 -9.85 1.92
N TYR A 28 -8.66 -10.43 2.54
CA TYR A 28 -9.16 -11.77 2.22
C TYR A 28 -10.66 -11.74 1.90
N ASP A 29 -11.01 -12.03 0.65
CA ASP A 29 -12.39 -12.00 0.15
C ASP A 29 -13.13 -10.67 0.49
N GLU A 30 -12.44 -9.55 0.22
CA GLU A 30 -12.83 -8.17 0.53
C GLU A 30 -13.21 -7.35 -0.73
N ALA A 31 -13.44 -7.96 -1.89
CA ALA A 31 -13.62 -7.22 -3.16
C ALA A 31 -14.72 -6.15 -3.09
N ASP A 32 -15.80 -6.43 -2.36
CA ASP A 32 -16.96 -5.55 -2.21
C ASP A 32 -16.89 -4.63 -0.98
N ARG A 33 -15.95 -4.89 -0.06
CA ARG A 33 -15.88 -4.25 1.26
C ARG A 33 -14.66 -3.34 1.43
N LEU A 34 -13.57 -3.62 0.71
CA LEU A 34 -12.34 -2.84 0.79
C LEU A 34 -12.64 -1.38 0.37
N PRO A 35 -12.46 -0.38 1.25
CA PRO A 35 -12.67 1.03 0.95
C PRO A 35 -11.50 1.58 0.12
N LYS A 36 -11.29 1.01 -1.08
CA LYS A 36 -10.14 1.30 -1.96
C LYS A 36 -9.95 2.79 -2.17
N GLN A 37 -11.03 3.53 -2.41
CA GLN A 37 -10.94 4.96 -2.73
C GLN A 37 -10.40 5.77 -1.55
N GLU A 38 -10.80 5.44 -0.32
CA GLU A 38 -10.32 6.13 0.90
C GLU A 38 -8.81 5.96 1.08
N PHE A 39 -8.30 4.74 0.87
CA PHE A 39 -6.85 4.49 0.88
C PHE A 39 -6.12 5.29 -0.20
N LEU A 40 -6.65 5.35 -1.43
CA LEU A 40 -6.02 6.04 -2.55
C LEU A 40 -6.02 7.56 -2.37
N ASP A 41 -7.12 8.12 -1.88
CA ASP A 41 -7.26 9.54 -1.59
C ASP A 41 -6.29 9.95 -0.49
N TYR A 42 -6.21 9.15 0.58
CA TYR A 42 -5.27 9.39 1.67
C TYR A 42 -3.79 9.28 1.23
N ALA A 43 -3.46 8.27 0.43
CA ALA A 43 -2.10 8.08 -0.11
C ALA A 43 -1.68 9.23 -1.05
N SER A 44 -2.64 9.81 -1.77
CA SER A 44 -2.42 10.93 -2.69
C SER A 44 -2.28 12.26 -1.95
N ALA A 45 -2.96 12.41 -0.81
CA ALA A 45 -2.89 13.61 0.02
C ALA A 45 -1.53 13.78 0.76
N LEU A 46 -0.74 12.71 0.88
CA LEU A 46 0.50 12.70 1.65
C LEU A 46 1.68 12.21 0.80
N GLU A 47 2.73 13.01 0.70
CA GLU A 47 3.88 12.71 -0.18
C GLU A 47 4.68 11.48 0.22
N ASP A 48 4.66 11.13 1.49
CA ASP A 48 5.58 10.21 2.14
C ASP A 48 4.87 9.00 2.76
N ILE A 49 3.64 8.70 2.34
CA ILE A 49 2.94 7.45 2.66
C ILE A 49 2.94 6.49 1.49
N VAL A 50 3.10 5.21 1.81
CA VAL A 50 2.91 4.07 0.90
C VAL A 50 2.12 2.97 1.61
N PHE A 51 1.17 2.37 0.91
CA PHE A 51 0.43 1.20 1.37
C PHE A 51 0.98 -0.08 0.76
N LEU A 52 1.15 -1.12 1.58
CA LEU A 52 1.42 -2.49 1.17
C LEU A 52 0.21 -3.34 1.52
N PHE A 53 -0.67 -3.60 0.55
CA PHE A 53 -1.78 -4.53 0.74
C PHE A 53 -1.26 -5.97 0.67
N VAL A 54 -1.68 -6.81 1.61
CA VAL A 54 -1.39 -8.25 1.57
C VAL A 54 -2.70 -8.97 1.23
N ASN A 55 -2.75 -9.57 0.04
CA ASN A 55 -3.83 -10.47 -0.33
C ASN A 55 -3.56 -11.85 0.29
N ASP A 56 -4.38 -12.27 1.26
CA ASP A 56 -4.18 -13.54 1.96
C ASP A 56 -4.89 -14.70 1.25
N GLY A 57 -4.59 -14.90 -0.03
CA GLY A 57 -5.14 -16.01 -0.83
C GLY A 57 -6.64 -15.92 -1.09
N SER A 58 -7.15 -14.72 -1.38
CA SER A 58 -8.56 -14.50 -1.77
C SER A 58 -8.95 -15.31 -3.00
N LYS A 59 -10.24 -15.68 -3.06
CA LYS A 59 -10.85 -16.43 -4.17
C LYS A 59 -11.84 -15.60 -4.98
N ASP A 60 -12.11 -14.38 -4.54
CA ASP A 60 -12.99 -13.42 -5.20
C ASP A 60 -12.19 -12.39 -6.04
N GLY A 61 -12.80 -11.24 -6.32
CA GLY A 61 -12.18 -10.14 -7.06
C GLY A 61 -11.11 -9.33 -6.30
N THR A 62 -10.75 -9.69 -5.06
CA THR A 62 -9.88 -8.86 -4.20
C THR A 62 -8.52 -8.61 -4.85
N LEU A 63 -7.87 -9.64 -5.39
CA LEU A 63 -6.57 -9.47 -6.03
C LEU A 63 -6.64 -8.54 -7.26
N ALA A 64 -7.70 -8.66 -8.06
CA ALA A 64 -7.90 -7.78 -9.21
C ALA A 64 -8.12 -6.33 -8.78
N LEU A 65 -8.90 -6.11 -7.71
CA LEU A 65 -9.11 -4.80 -7.11
C LEU A 65 -7.78 -4.18 -6.64
N LEU A 66 -6.96 -4.94 -5.91
CA LEU A 66 -5.65 -4.49 -5.41
C LEU A 66 -4.67 -4.18 -6.54
N ASN A 67 -4.60 -5.03 -7.56
CA ASN A 67 -3.77 -4.79 -8.75
C ASN A 67 -4.23 -3.55 -9.52
N SER A 68 -5.54 -3.27 -9.57
CA SER A 68 -6.03 -2.01 -10.12
C SER A 68 -5.54 -0.80 -9.33
N ALA A 69 -5.59 -0.87 -7.99
CA ALA A 69 -5.11 0.20 -7.11
C ALA A 69 -3.61 0.45 -7.29
N GLN A 70 -2.80 -0.61 -7.36
CA GLN A 70 -1.38 -0.53 -7.65
C GLN A 70 -1.09 0.08 -9.03
N SER A 71 -1.85 -0.30 -10.04
CA SER A 71 -1.67 0.23 -11.41
C SER A 71 -2.00 1.72 -11.49
N SER A 72 -3.02 2.17 -10.76
CA SER A 72 -3.40 3.59 -10.70
C SER A 72 -2.40 4.44 -9.89
N HIS A 73 -1.78 3.87 -8.84
CA HIS A 73 -0.86 4.60 -7.96
C HIS A 73 0.41 3.79 -7.66
N PRO A 74 1.27 3.50 -8.66
CA PRO A 74 2.38 2.54 -8.52
C PRO A 74 3.48 2.98 -7.54
N GLU A 75 3.56 4.28 -7.23
CA GLU A 75 4.49 4.85 -6.25
C GLU A 75 3.95 4.83 -4.81
N LYS A 76 2.66 4.54 -4.66
CA LYS A 76 1.91 4.67 -3.39
C LYS A 76 1.27 3.39 -2.92
N VAL A 77 1.16 2.41 -3.80
CA VAL A 77 0.50 1.14 -3.53
C VAL A 77 1.39 0.00 -3.99
N GLN A 78 1.65 -0.92 -3.08
CA GLN A 78 2.24 -2.22 -3.35
C GLN A 78 1.26 -3.32 -2.96
N VAL A 79 1.40 -4.47 -3.61
CA VAL A 79 0.60 -5.67 -3.35
C VAL A 79 1.55 -6.83 -3.09
N LEU A 80 1.34 -7.52 -1.98
CA LEU A 80 1.92 -8.83 -1.67
C LEU A 80 0.81 -9.87 -1.81
N ASP A 81 0.91 -10.73 -2.82
CA ASP A 81 -0.06 -11.78 -3.07
C ASP A 81 0.40 -13.10 -2.45
N LEU A 82 -0.40 -13.65 -1.53
CA LEU A 82 -0.15 -14.96 -0.92
C LEU A 82 -0.97 -16.03 -1.65
N PRO A 83 -0.38 -17.17 -2.02
CA PRO A 83 -1.06 -18.17 -2.85
C PRO A 83 -2.20 -18.91 -2.13
N LEU A 84 -2.18 -18.93 -0.81
CA LEU A 84 -3.14 -19.62 0.05
C LEU A 84 -3.40 -18.77 1.28
N ASN A 85 -4.63 -18.77 1.78
CA ASN A 85 -4.98 -18.15 3.05
C ASN A 85 -4.19 -18.80 4.19
N ARG A 86 -3.41 -17.99 4.90
CA ARG A 86 -2.62 -18.39 6.08
C ARG A 86 -3.11 -17.73 7.37
N GLY A 87 -4.13 -16.88 7.29
CA GLY A 87 -4.68 -16.13 8.40
C GLY A 87 -3.97 -14.80 8.62
N LYS A 88 -4.71 -13.86 9.21
CA LYS A 88 -4.28 -12.46 9.43
C LYS A 88 -2.91 -12.33 10.10
N ALA A 89 -2.61 -13.15 11.10
CA ALA A 89 -1.33 -13.08 11.81
C ALA A 89 -0.13 -13.38 10.90
N GLU A 90 -0.28 -14.35 9.99
CA GLU A 90 0.77 -14.68 9.02
C GLU A 90 0.85 -13.64 7.91
N ALA A 91 -0.28 -13.10 7.45
CA ALA A 91 -0.32 -11.99 6.51
C ALA A 91 0.37 -10.74 7.09
N VAL A 92 0.15 -10.42 8.37
CA VAL A 92 0.90 -9.38 9.10
C VAL A 92 2.39 -9.71 9.08
N ARG A 93 2.79 -10.91 9.52
CA ARG A 93 4.20 -11.31 9.61
C ARG A 93 4.92 -11.17 8.28
N LEU A 94 4.33 -11.67 7.19
CA LEU A 94 4.90 -11.61 5.84
C LEU A 94 4.91 -10.18 5.29
N GLY A 95 3.85 -9.41 5.53
CA GLY A 95 3.81 -8.00 5.15
C GLY A 95 4.88 -7.17 5.86
N MET A 96 5.07 -7.39 7.17
CA MET A 96 6.15 -6.76 7.94
C MET A 96 7.53 -7.23 7.46
N GLN A 97 7.71 -8.52 7.15
CA GLN A 97 8.98 -9.01 6.60
C GLN A 97 9.31 -8.34 5.26
N ARG A 98 8.32 -8.24 4.35
CA ARG A 98 8.45 -7.53 3.08
C ARG A 98 8.74 -6.03 3.29
N SER A 99 8.16 -5.43 4.32
CA SER A 99 8.41 -4.03 4.67
C SER A 99 9.87 -3.77 5.08
N CYS A 100 10.56 -4.75 5.69
CA CYS A 100 11.97 -4.60 6.08
C CYS A 100 12.93 -4.49 4.87
N GLU A 101 12.51 -4.97 3.71
CA GLU A 101 13.25 -4.81 2.45
C GLU A 101 13.10 -3.39 1.87
N ILE A 102 12.18 -2.62 2.43
CA ILE A 102 11.88 -1.25 2.07
C ILE A 102 12.48 -0.36 3.15
N GLN A 103 13.38 0.55 2.78
CA GLN A 103 14.03 1.47 3.73
C GLN A 103 13.09 2.61 4.16
N ALA A 104 11.90 2.28 4.67
CA ALA A 104 10.96 3.25 5.23
C ALA A 104 11.39 3.70 6.62
N ARG A 105 11.10 4.95 6.99
CA ARG A 105 11.35 5.50 8.33
C ARG A 105 10.52 4.81 9.41
N TYR A 106 9.26 4.61 9.07
CA TYR A 106 8.25 4.03 9.94
C TYR A 106 7.52 2.92 9.18
N VAL A 107 7.28 1.82 9.87
CA VAL A 107 6.44 0.72 9.40
C VAL A 107 5.31 0.53 10.40
N ALA A 108 4.08 0.54 9.90
CA ALA A 108 2.89 0.23 10.68
C ALA A 108 2.06 -0.83 9.96
N PHE A 109 1.13 -1.47 10.66
CA PHE A 109 0.06 -2.22 10.02
C PHE A 109 -1.30 -1.57 10.32
N TRP A 110 -2.26 -1.75 9.41
CA TRP A 110 -3.59 -1.15 9.50
C TRP A 110 -4.64 -2.14 8.99
N ASP A 111 -5.81 -2.14 9.61
CA ASP A 111 -6.89 -3.03 9.19
C ASP A 111 -7.53 -2.56 7.88
N ALA A 112 -7.89 -3.53 7.03
CA ALA A 112 -8.40 -3.28 5.68
C ALA A 112 -9.80 -2.65 5.68
N ASP A 113 -10.56 -2.84 6.75
CA ASP A 113 -11.91 -2.30 6.95
C ASP A 113 -11.93 -0.90 7.57
N LEU A 114 -10.75 -0.32 7.85
CA LEU A 114 -10.61 0.97 8.52
C LEU A 114 -11.30 1.03 9.89
N ALA A 115 -11.31 -0.07 10.64
CA ALA A 115 -11.73 -0.08 12.05
C ALA A 115 -11.02 0.99 12.90
N THR A 116 -9.82 1.41 12.47
CA THR A 116 -9.17 2.65 12.91
C THR A 116 -9.08 3.64 11.73
N PRO A 117 -9.51 4.91 11.87
CA PRO A 117 -9.44 5.91 10.79
C PRO A 117 -8.01 6.20 10.32
N LEU A 118 -7.80 6.41 9.01
CA LEU A 118 -6.49 6.65 8.41
C LEU A 118 -5.81 7.92 8.95
N GLU A 119 -6.59 8.93 9.35
CA GLU A 119 -6.11 10.20 9.88
C GLU A 119 -5.22 10.01 11.13
N THR A 120 -5.51 8.96 11.92
CA THR A 120 -4.77 8.58 13.13
C THR A 120 -3.30 8.27 12.82
N ILE A 121 -2.98 7.86 11.59
CA ILE A 121 -1.59 7.60 11.18
C ILE A 121 -0.70 8.83 11.43
N LYS A 122 -1.23 10.06 11.29
CA LYS A 122 -0.46 11.29 11.50
C LYS A 122 0.06 11.47 12.92
N GLU A 123 -0.61 10.87 13.91
CA GLU A 123 -0.24 10.98 15.33
C GLU A 123 1.07 10.23 15.65
N PHE A 124 1.48 9.29 14.79
CA PHE A 124 2.66 8.45 14.99
C PHE A 124 3.88 8.88 14.17
N ARG A 125 3.85 10.08 13.54
CA ARG A 125 4.86 10.53 12.57
C ARG A 125 5.76 11.67 13.06
N THR A 126 5.62 12.09 14.32
CA THR A 126 6.47 13.12 14.96
C THR A 126 7.92 12.69 15.14
#